data_AF-A0A9E2IR56-F1
#
_entry.id   AF-A0A9E2IR56-F1
#
_cell.length_a   1.000
_cell.length_b   1.000
_cell.length_c   1.000
_cell.angle_alpha   90.00
_cell.angle_beta   90.00
_cell.angle_gamma   90.00
#
_symmetry.space_group_name_H-M   'P 1'
#
loop_
_entity.id
_entity.type
_entity.pdbx_description
1 polymer ?
#
loop_
_entity_poly.entity_id
_entity_poly.type
_entity_poly.pdbx_seq_one_letter_code
_entity_poly.pdbx_strand_id
1 'polypeptide(L)'
;MSRSRTETGPGLLAGTGEPRRRNALMRYFSRFDDGEVVRWAFRGLLIGTIGVLALDLRDLAENNGWWQAEPLPTHVSAPILPPAVDTGTPMPSGDPRRHVTADEALLARPMSFVLAPGGVLMAEGSIEPGTAARFAAELEARGEYVKTISLNSPGGALDDAMAMATFVRDRGISTEIADGALCASSCPFHTTMVNGMAVLGWGVGGIEAE
;
A
#
# COMPACT_ATOMS: atom_id res chain seq x y z
N MET A 1 26.60 -108.14 12.05
CA MET A 1 26.82 -108.63 10.68
C MET A 1 25.49 -108.56 9.94
N SER A 2 25.47 -108.05 8.71
CA SER A 2 24.39 -108.11 7.70
C SER A 2 23.71 -106.78 7.31
N ARG A 3 23.62 -106.63 5.98
CA ARG A 3 22.92 -105.65 5.13
C ARG A 3 21.44 -105.50 5.54
N SER A 4 20.64 -104.52 5.15
CA SER A 4 20.23 -104.15 3.78
C SER A 4 19.13 -103.06 3.82
N ARG A 5 19.00 -102.34 2.70
CA ARG A 5 18.04 -101.27 2.31
C ARG A 5 16.60 -101.77 2.09
N THR A 6 15.58 -100.91 2.31
CA THR A 6 14.35 -100.59 1.49
C THR A 6 13.30 -99.86 2.36
N GLU A 7 12.98 -98.57 2.10
CA GLU A 7 11.75 -98.04 1.44
C GLU A 7 10.43 -98.51 2.09
N THR A 8 9.49 -97.64 2.49
CA THR A 8 8.46 -97.00 1.63
C THR A 8 7.65 -95.95 2.44
N GLY A 9 7.23 -94.83 1.82
CA GLY A 9 6.25 -93.84 2.37
C GLY A 9 4.81 -94.39 2.47
N PRO A 10 3.70 -93.60 2.58
CA PRO A 10 3.47 -92.15 2.35
C PRO A 10 2.85 -91.43 3.59
N GLY A 11 2.88 -90.10 3.78
CA GLY A 11 2.01 -89.10 3.14
C GLY A 11 0.94 -88.56 4.13
N LEU A 12 0.60 -87.25 4.02
CA LEU A 12 -0.49 -86.49 4.68
C LEU A 12 -0.24 -85.98 6.13
N LEU A 13 -0.39 -84.70 6.53
CA LEU A 13 -1.04 -83.48 6.00
C LEU A 13 -0.27 -82.24 6.51
N ALA A 14 0.15 -81.34 5.63
CA ALA A 14 0.69 -80.04 6.00
C ALA A 14 -0.44 -79.00 6.06
N GLY A 15 -0.79 -78.57 7.27
CA GLY A 15 -1.60 -77.37 7.49
C GLY A 15 -0.74 -76.13 7.25
N THR A 16 -1.02 -75.38 6.18
CA THR A 16 -0.39 -74.09 5.91
C THR A 16 -1.10 -73.00 6.71
N GLY A 17 -0.62 -72.72 7.92
CA GLY A 17 -0.88 -71.45 8.58
C GLY A 17 -0.08 -70.37 7.87
N GLU A 18 -0.75 -69.42 7.20
CA GLU A 18 -0.10 -68.26 6.60
C GLU A 18 0.58 -67.39 7.67
N PRO A 19 1.91 -67.19 7.63
CA PRO A 19 2.53 -66.18 8.47
C PRO A 19 2.35 -64.81 7.81
N ARG A 20 1.55 -63.97 8.49
CA ARG A 20 1.36 -62.52 8.25
C ARG A 20 2.66 -61.87 7.74
N ARG A 21 2.73 -61.53 6.44
CA ARG A 21 3.80 -60.74 5.81
C ARG A 21 3.88 -59.36 6.48
N ARG A 22 4.56 -59.26 7.62
CA ARG A 22 5.00 -57.97 8.18
C ARG A 22 6.27 -57.58 7.44
N ASN A 23 6.10 -56.66 6.50
CA ASN A 23 7.12 -56.08 5.62
C ASN A 23 8.51 -56.00 6.26
N ALA A 24 9.48 -56.74 5.71
CA ALA A 24 10.87 -56.76 6.16
C ALA A 24 11.52 -55.37 6.13
N LEU A 25 11.07 -54.51 5.22
CA LEU A 25 11.43 -53.10 5.15
C LEU A 25 11.14 -52.36 6.45
N MET A 26 9.99 -52.59 7.09
CA MET A 26 9.61 -51.91 8.33
C MET A 26 10.52 -52.30 9.51
N ARG A 27 11.02 -53.55 9.50
CA ARG A 27 11.95 -54.09 10.51
C ARG A 27 13.39 -53.61 10.29
N TYR A 28 13.73 -53.18 9.07
CA TYR A 28 15.02 -52.61 8.73
C TYR A 28 15.12 -51.13 9.13
N PHE A 29 14.01 -50.39 9.11
CA PHE A 29 13.96 -49.00 9.57
C PHE A 29 13.84 -48.87 11.10
N SER A 30 13.22 -49.83 11.79
CA SER A 30 13.06 -49.81 13.26
C SER A 30 14.33 -50.14 14.08
N ARG A 31 15.50 -50.23 13.44
CA ARG A 31 16.78 -50.57 14.09
C ARG A 31 17.73 -49.38 14.23
N PHE A 32 17.36 -48.24 13.65
CA PHE A 32 18.10 -47.00 13.77
C PHE A 32 17.37 -46.13 14.78
N ASP A 33 18.09 -45.55 15.73
CA ASP A 33 17.52 -44.64 16.74
C ASP A 33 16.65 -43.58 16.05
N ASP A 34 15.34 -43.57 16.27
CA ASP A 34 14.39 -42.71 15.56
C ASP A 34 14.80 -41.23 15.63
N GLY A 35 15.38 -40.82 16.76
CA GLY A 35 15.91 -39.47 16.95
C GLY A 35 17.16 -39.18 16.11
N GLU A 36 18.03 -40.16 15.89
CA GLU A 36 19.24 -39.98 15.09
C GLU A 36 18.92 -39.97 13.59
N VAL A 37 18.00 -40.83 13.14
CA VAL A 37 17.50 -40.81 11.75
C VAL A 37 16.83 -39.49 11.42
N VAL A 38 15.95 -38.99 12.29
CA VAL A 38 15.29 -37.69 12.07
C VAL A 38 16.30 -36.54 12.06
N ARG A 39 17.34 -36.58 12.90
CA ARG A 39 18.41 -35.57 12.89
C ARG A 39 19.22 -35.61 11.60
N TRP A 40 19.54 -36.79 11.08
CA TRP A 40 20.23 -36.92 9.81
C TRP A 40 19.35 -36.55 8.62
N ALA A 41 18.05 -36.84 8.67
CA ALA A 41 17.08 -36.38 7.67
C ALA A 41 16.98 -34.85 7.66
N PHE A 42 16.89 -34.21 8.83
CA PHE A 42 16.86 -32.76 8.96
C PHE A 42 18.17 -32.11 8.48
N ARG A 43 19.32 -32.69 8.84
CA ARG A 43 20.63 -32.24 8.34
C ARG A 43 20.73 -32.37 6.82
N GLY A 44 20.23 -33.48 6.26
CA GLY A 44 20.19 -33.69 4.81
C GLY A 44 19.32 -32.64 4.11
N LEU A 45 18.12 -32.36 4.65
CA LEU A 45 17.25 -31.30 4.15
C LEU A 45 17.94 -29.93 4.22
N LEU A 46 18.55 -29.59 5.37
CA LEU A 46 19.23 -28.31 5.58
C LEU A 46 20.42 -28.13 4.62
N ILE A 47 21.24 -29.17 4.45
CA ILE A 47 22.37 -29.14 3.51
C ILE A 47 21.84 -29.01 2.08
N GLY A 48 20.73 -29.68 1.75
CA GLY A 48 20.07 -29.58 0.45
C GLY A 48 19.58 -28.16 0.17
N THR A 49 18.87 -27.52 1.10
CA THR A 49 18.39 -26.14 0.92
C THR A 49 19.53 -25.13 0.85
N ILE A 50 20.58 -25.29 1.66
CA ILE A 50 21.79 -24.47 1.57
C ILE A 50 22.46 -24.65 0.20
N GLY A 51 22.50 -25.88 -0.33
CA GLY A 51 23.04 -26.17 -1.65
C GLY A 51 22.27 -25.48 -2.77
N VAL A 52 20.93 -25.56 -2.76
CA VAL A 52 20.08 -24.86 -3.74
C VAL A 52 20.30 -23.35 -3.66
N LEU A 53 20.27 -22.78 -2.44
CA LEU A 53 20.49 -21.36 -2.23
C LEU A 53 21.88 -20.93 -2.72
N ALA A 54 22.92 -21.75 -2.52
CA ALA A 54 24.27 -21.45 -3.00
C ALA A 54 24.36 -21.48 -4.54
N LEU A 55 23.65 -22.40 -5.20
CA LEU A 55 23.57 -22.44 -6.66
C LEU A 55 22.84 -21.21 -7.20
N ASP A 56 21.70 -20.85 -6.60
CA ASP A 56 20.94 -19.64 -6.97
C ASP A 56 21.76 -18.37 -6.75
N LEU A 57 22.48 -18.27 -5.62
CA LEU A 57 23.37 -17.13 -5.34
C LEU A 57 24.59 -17.07 -6.26
N ARG A 58 25.04 -18.23 -6.76
CA ARG A 58 26.11 -18.29 -7.76
C ARG A 58 25.61 -17.89 -9.14
N ASP A 59 24.41 -18.31 -9.53
CA ASP A 59 23.79 -17.90 -10.79
C ASP A 59 23.50 -16.38 -10.79
N LEU A 60 22.97 -15.85 -9.68
CA LEU A 60 22.83 -14.42 -9.44
C LEU A 60 24.19 -13.69 -9.48
N ALA A 61 25.27 -14.33 -9.04
CA ALA A 61 26.63 -13.79 -9.14
C ALA A 61 27.07 -13.55 -10.56
N GLU A 62 26.94 -14.61 -11.35
CA GLU A 62 27.53 -14.73 -12.66
C GLU A 62 26.70 -13.92 -13.66
N ASN A 63 25.38 -13.85 -13.45
CA ASN A 63 24.45 -13.15 -14.35
C ASN A 63 24.15 -11.70 -13.95
N ASN A 64 23.99 -11.40 -12.66
CA ASN A 64 23.58 -10.06 -12.18
C ASN A 64 24.68 -9.32 -11.40
N GLY A 65 25.79 -9.99 -11.08
CA GLY A 65 26.87 -9.43 -10.28
C GLY A 65 26.54 -9.39 -8.79
N TRP A 66 27.45 -9.87 -7.93
CA TRP A 66 27.26 -9.92 -6.48
C TRP A 66 27.04 -8.57 -5.77
N TRP A 67 27.32 -7.46 -6.45
CA TRP A 67 27.32 -6.10 -5.88
C TRP A 67 26.99 -5.03 -6.93
N GLN A 68 26.54 -5.44 -8.10
CA GLN A 68 26.10 -4.49 -9.12
C GLN A 68 24.63 -4.27 -8.85
N ALA A 69 24.31 -3.18 -8.16
CA ALA A 69 23.09 -2.49 -8.55
C ALA A 69 23.32 -2.19 -10.03
N GLU A 70 22.81 -3.06 -10.91
CA GLU A 70 22.50 -2.69 -12.29
C GLU A 70 21.98 -1.26 -12.14
N PRO A 71 22.66 -0.24 -12.68
CA PRO A 71 22.01 1.04 -12.80
C PRO A 71 20.82 0.66 -13.65
N LEU A 72 19.65 0.48 -13.01
CA LEU A 72 18.38 0.29 -13.68
C LEU A 72 18.52 1.23 -14.84
N PRO A 73 18.52 0.75 -16.11
CA PRO A 73 18.48 1.68 -17.19
C PRO A 73 17.34 2.57 -16.78
N THR A 74 17.67 3.84 -16.52
CA THR A 74 16.69 4.88 -16.41
C THR A 74 16.17 4.97 -17.84
N HIS A 75 15.42 3.95 -18.27
CA HIS A 75 14.07 4.13 -18.71
C HIS A 75 13.43 5.03 -17.65
N VAL A 76 13.80 6.32 -17.73
CA VAL A 76 12.84 7.39 -17.74
C VAL A 76 11.88 6.93 -18.83
N SER A 77 10.94 6.05 -18.46
CA SER A 77 9.61 6.09 -19.02
C SER A 77 9.31 7.57 -18.94
N ALA A 78 9.38 8.25 -20.08
CA ALA A 78 9.03 9.65 -20.16
C ALA A 78 7.81 9.80 -19.26
N PRO A 79 7.85 10.69 -18.25
CA PRO A 79 6.79 10.76 -17.26
C PRO A 79 5.48 10.64 -18.02
N ILE A 80 4.68 9.61 -17.71
CA ILE A 80 3.38 9.39 -18.38
C ILE A 80 2.41 10.55 -18.07
N LEU A 81 2.91 11.54 -17.33
CA LEU A 81 2.33 12.85 -17.23
C LEU A 81 2.09 13.38 -18.65
N PRO A 82 0.86 13.83 -18.94
CA PRO A 82 0.64 14.60 -20.16
C PRO A 82 1.67 15.72 -20.23
N PRO A 83 2.10 16.11 -21.45
CA PRO A 83 3.03 17.22 -21.61
C PRO A 83 2.56 18.40 -20.75
N ALA A 84 3.49 19.03 -20.03
CA ALA A 84 3.20 20.19 -19.22
C ALA A 84 2.35 21.15 -20.05
N VAL A 85 1.18 21.52 -19.51
CA VAL A 85 0.19 22.31 -20.24
C VAL A 85 0.87 23.56 -20.78
N ASP A 86 0.89 23.68 -22.10
CA ASP A 86 1.48 24.81 -22.79
C ASP A 86 0.58 26.04 -22.54
N THR A 87 1.03 26.98 -21.70
CA THR A 87 0.23 28.12 -21.24
C THR A 87 -0.16 29.09 -22.36
N GLY A 88 0.43 28.94 -23.55
CA GLY A 88 0.09 29.69 -24.76
C GLY A 88 -1.03 29.08 -25.62
N THR A 89 -1.53 27.89 -25.28
CA THR A 89 -2.64 27.26 -26.03
C THR A 89 -4.00 27.59 -25.40
N PRO A 90 -5.04 27.91 -26.18
CA PRO A 90 -6.38 28.10 -25.66
C PRO A 90 -6.82 26.84 -24.91
N MET A 91 -7.28 27.01 -23.66
CA MET A 91 -7.75 25.88 -22.86
C MET A 91 -8.86 25.13 -23.60
N PRO A 92 -8.76 23.79 -23.74
CA PRO A 92 -9.83 22.98 -24.30
C PRO A 92 -11.14 23.26 -23.57
N SER A 93 -12.27 23.26 -24.29
CA SER A 93 -13.58 23.58 -23.72
C SER A 93 -13.99 22.68 -22.54
N GLY A 94 -13.40 21.48 -22.42
CA GLY A 94 -13.62 20.54 -21.31
C GLY A 94 -12.64 20.64 -20.14
N ASP A 95 -11.72 21.61 -20.12
CA ASP A 95 -10.72 21.72 -19.05
C ASP A 95 -11.36 22.26 -17.75
N PRO A 96 -11.30 21.51 -16.62
CA PRO A 96 -11.86 21.96 -15.34
C PRO A 96 -11.24 23.27 -14.83
N ARG A 97 -9.98 23.57 -15.20
CA ARG A 97 -9.25 24.75 -14.73
C ARG A 97 -9.86 26.06 -15.21
N ARG A 98 -10.67 26.04 -16.27
CA ARG A 98 -11.40 27.24 -16.74
C ARG A 98 -12.35 27.82 -15.69
N HIS A 99 -12.75 27.00 -14.71
CA HIS A 99 -13.63 27.39 -13.62
C HIS A 99 -12.87 27.97 -12.43
N VAL A 100 -11.54 27.88 -12.41
CA VAL A 100 -10.71 28.51 -11.38
C VAL A 100 -10.44 29.95 -11.81
N THR A 101 -10.97 30.90 -11.05
CA THR A 101 -10.80 32.34 -11.28
C THR A 101 -10.03 33.01 -10.15
N ALA A 102 -9.44 32.23 -9.24
CA ALA A 102 -8.64 32.72 -8.13
C ALA A 102 -7.42 33.52 -8.62
N ASP A 103 -7.10 34.60 -7.91
CA ASP A 103 -5.94 35.43 -8.19
C ASP A 103 -4.65 34.71 -7.75
N GLU A 104 -3.82 34.34 -8.72
CA GLU A 104 -2.58 33.61 -8.48
C GLU A 104 -1.58 34.39 -7.60
N ALA A 105 -1.55 35.72 -7.71
CA ALA A 105 -0.68 36.57 -6.89
C ALA A 105 -1.17 36.72 -5.44
N LEU A 106 -2.48 36.59 -5.19
CA LEU A 106 -3.00 36.46 -3.84
C LEU A 106 -2.69 35.08 -3.25
N LEU A 107 -2.86 34.03 -4.05
CA LEU A 107 -2.61 32.66 -3.64
C LEU A 107 -1.14 32.36 -3.33
N ALA A 108 -0.21 33.09 -3.95
CA ALA A 108 1.22 33.00 -3.66
C ALA A 108 1.62 33.60 -2.30
N ARG A 109 0.74 34.35 -1.63
CA ARG A 109 1.03 34.97 -0.32
C ARG A 109 0.81 33.98 0.81
N PRO A 110 1.43 34.17 1.99
CA PRO A 110 1.13 33.37 3.16
C PRO A 110 -0.36 33.39 3.48
N MET A 111 -0.91 32.23 3.84
CA MET A 111 -2.34 32.09 4.12
C MET A 111 -2.83 33.11 5.14
N SER A 112 -3.97 33.72 4.82
CA SER A 112 -4.69 34.68 5.64
C SER A 112 -6.04 34.12 6.07
N PHE A 113 -6.51 34.56 7.24
CA PHE A 113 -7.76 34.10 7.84
C PHE A 113 -8.67 35.31 8.07
N VAL A 114 -9.82 35.34 7.40
CA VAL A 114 -10.79 36.44 7.51
C VAL A 114 -12.16 35.88 7.85
N LEU A 115 -12.72 36.32 8.97
CA LEU A 115 -14.09 35.95 9.35
C LEU A 115 -15.08 36.83 8.60
N ALA A 116 -15.79 36.24 7.66
CA ALA A 116 -16.87 36.86 6.92
C ALA A 116 -18.22 36.74 7.68
N PRO A 117 -19.23 37.57 7.32
CA PRO A 117 -20.59 37.40 7.85
C PRO A 117 -21.13 35.98 7.62
N GLY A 118 -22.03 35.54 8.49
CA GLY A 118 -22.61 34.19 8.42
C GLY A 118 -21.76 33.09 9.07
N GLY A 119 -20.60 33.44 9.65
CA GLY A 119 -19.73 32.49 10.34
C GLY A 119 -18.82 31.70 9.40
N VAL A 120 -18.48 32.30 8.25
CA VAL A 120 -17.57 31.71 7.27
C VAL A 120 -16.17 32.23 7.52
N LEU A 121 -15.24 31.36 7.88
CA LEU A 121 -13.82 31.69 7.97
C LEU A 121 -13.16 31.47 6.60
N MET A 122 -12.84 32.55 5.91
CA MET A 122 -12.11 32.51 4.65
C MET A 122 -10.63 32.26 4.94
N ALA A 123 -10.09 31.17 4.38
CA ALA A 123 -8.70 30.79 4.46
C ALA A 123 -8.09 30.84 3.05
N GLU A 124 -7.35 31.92 2.78
CA GLU A 124 -6.84 32.23 1.44
C GLU A 124 -5.32 32.41 1.42
N GLY A 125 -4.64 31.68 0.54
CA GLY A 125 -3.19 31.77 0.31
C GLY A 125 -2.44 30.43 0.44
N SER A 126 -1.12 30.51 0.40
CA SER A 126 -0.19 29.39 0.51
C SER A 126 -0.06 28.87 1.95
N ILE A 127 -0.03 27.55 2.10
CA ILE A 127 0.21 26.91 3.41
C ILE A 127 1.73 26.88 3.65
N GLU A 128 2.20 27.63 4.63
CA GLU A 128 3.61 27.71 4.98
C GLU A 128 3.86 27.06 6.35
N PRO A 129 5.13 26.76 6.69
CA PRO A 129 5.48 26.32 8.03
C PRO A 129 4.93 27.24 9.12
N GLY A 130 4.12 26.69 10.02
CA GLY A 130 3.48 27.43 11.11
C GLY A 130 2.09 28.01 10.77
N THR A 131 1.58 27.81 9.55
CA THR A 131 0.20 28.17 9.20
C THR A 131 -0.81 27.44 10.10
N ALA A 132 -0.57 26.19 10.48
CA ALA A 132 -1.47 25.45 11.36
C ALA A 132 -1.59 26.08 12.75
N ALA A 133 -0.47 26.56 13.30
CA ALA A 133 -0.47 27.25 14.59
C ALA A 133 -1.25 28.58 14.53
N ARG A 134 -1.08 29.34 13.43
CA ARG A 134 -1.85 30.57 13.19
C ARG A 134 -3.35 30.30 13.04
N PHE A 135 -3.69 29.24 12.30
CA PHE A 135 -5.07 28.82 12.12
C PHE A 135 -5.73 28.42 13.43
N ALA A 136 -5.04 27.63 14.26
CA ALA A 136 -5.52 27.25 15.58
C ALA A 136 -5.76 28.48 16.47
N ALA A 137 -4.82 29.44 16.46
CA ALA A 137 -4.96 30.68 17.22
C ALA A 137 -6.18 31.52 16.78
N GLU A 138 -6.45 31.60 15.47
CA GLU A 138 -7.64 32.28 14.95
C GLU A 138 -8.94 31.60 15.39
N LEU A 139 -8.99 30.27 15.36
CA LEU A 139 -10.16 29.51 15.82
C LEU A 139 -10.30 29.50 17.35
N GLU A 140 -9.22 29.63 18.11
CA GLU A 140 -9.32 29.81 19.56
C GLU A 140 -9.82 31.22 19.91
N ALA A 141 -9.38 32.23 19.18
CA ALA A 141 -9.80 33.61 19.41
C ALA A 141 -11.22 33.90 18.91
N ARG A 142 -11.68 33.24 17.84
CA ARG A 142 -12.89 33.60 17.09
C ARG A 142 -13.77 32.42 16.68
N GLY A 143 -13.36 31.20 16.98
CA GLY A 143 -13.99 29.97 16.46
C GLY A 143 -15.38 29.68 16.98
N GLU A 144 -15.84 30.30 18.07
CA GLU A 144 -17.23 30.17 18.53
C GLU A 144 -18.24 30.61 17.44
N TYR A 145 -17.84 31.56 16.59
CA TYR A 145 -18.67 32.08 15.51
C TYR A 145 -18.41 31.38 14.17
N VAL A 146 -17.42 30.49 14.08
CA VAL A 146 -17.05 29.82 12.84
C VAL A 146 -17.87 28.55 12.68
N LYS A 147 -18.72 28.54 11.66
CA LYS A 147 -19.53 27.38 11.26
C LYS A 147 -18.93 26.65 10.08
N THR A 148 -18.38 27.43 9.14
CA THR A 148 -17.84 26.93 7.87
C THR A 148 -16.48 27.57 7.61
N ILE A 149 -15.55 26.80 7.06
CA ILE A 149 -14.26 27.29 6.58
C ILE A 149 -14.28 27.24 5.05
N SER A 150 -14.12 28.40 4.41
CA SER A 150 -14.03 28.51 2.95
C SER A 150 -12.56 28.55 2.55
N LEU A 151 -12.15 27.65 1.66
CA LEU A 151 -10.75 27.40 1.33
C LEU A 151 -10.40 27.89 -0.08
N ASN A 152 -9.31 28.65 -0.17
CA ASN A 152 -8.70 29.04 -1.44
C ASN A 152 -7.17 28.97 -1.32
N SER A 153 -6.56 27.85 -1.71
CA SER A 153 -5.13 27.59 -1.54
C SER A 153 -4.52 26.78 -2.69
N PRO A 154 -3.31 27.17 -3.16
CA PRO A 154 -2.53 26.35 -4.08
C PRO A 154 -1.82 25.17 -3.39
N GLY A 155 -1.94 25.05 -2.05
CA GLY A 155 -1.23 24.09 -1.23
C GLY A 155 0.02 24.68 -0.58
N GLY A 156 0.96 23.81 -0.23
CA GLY A 156 2.22 24.15 0.46
C GLY A 156 2.68 23.07 1.45
N ALA A 157 3.09 23.49 2.65
CA ALA A 157 3.61 22.63 3.72
C ALA A 157 2.58 21.56 4.13
N LEU A 158 2.89 20.30 3.81
CA LEU A 158 1.99 19.16 4.04
C LEU A 158 1.70 18.91 5.51
N ASP A 159 2.69 19.08 6.39
CA ASP A 159 2.52 18.84 7.84
C ASP A 159 1.53 19.83 8.46
N ASP A 160 1.68 21.13 8.16
CA ASP A 160 0.74 22.17 8.58
C ASP A 160 -0.66 21.92 8.00
N ALA A 161 -0.73 21.53 6.74
CA ALA A 161 -2.00 21.19 6.11
C ALA A 161 -2.70 20.04 6.87
N MET A 162 -2.01 18.92 7.11
CA MET A 162 -2.59 17.78 7.84
C MET A 162 -2.98 18.13 9.28
N ALA A 163 -2.22 19.00 9.94
CA ALA A 163 -2.55 19.50 11.27
C ALA A 163 -3.86 20.33 11.25
N MET A 164 -4.02 21.24 10.28
CA MET A 164 -5.26 22.01 10.09
C MET A 164 -6.46 21.09 9.82
N ALA A 165 -6.32 20.10 8.93
CA ALA A 165 -7.40 19.16 8.64
C ALA A 165 -7.80 18.30 9.85
N THR A 166 -6.84 17.94 10.70
CA THR A 166 -7.14 17.24 11.95
C THR A 166 -7.90 18.16 12.91
N PHE A 167 -7.45 19.40 13.08
CA PHE A 167 -8.09 20.39 13.95
C PHE A 167 -9.56 20.67 13.59
N VAL A 168 -9.85 20.78 12.28
CA VAL A 168 -11.21 20.99 11.77
C VAL A 168 -12.10 19.76 11.98
N ARG A 169 -11.58 18.56 11.71
CA ARG A 169 -12.29 17.30 11.94
C ARG A 169 -12.66 17.11 13.41
N ASP A 170 -11.70 17.33 14.30
CA ASP A 170 -11.88 17.15 15.75
C ASP A 170 -12.94 18.10 16.31
N ARG A 171 -13.11 19.28 15.70
CA ARG A 171 -14.13 20.27 16.07
C ARG A 171 -15.42 20.17 15.28
N GLY A 172 -15.51 19.28 14.30
CA GLY A 172 -16.70 19.11 13.46
C GLY A 172 -17.09 20.38 12.68
N ILE A 173 -16.12 21.21 12.30
CA ILE A 173 -16.37 22.45 11.55
C ILE A 173 -16.59 22.10 10.07
N SER A 174 -17.60 22.69 9.44
CA SER A 174 -17.88 22.48 8.02
C SER A 174 -16.80 23.11 7.14
N THR A 175 -16.55 22.54 5.96
CA THR A 175 -15.58 23.08 5.00
C THR A 175 -16.19 23.20 3.62
N GLU A 176 -15.87 24.26 2.89
CA GLU A 176 -16.33 24.50 1.52
C GLU A 176 -15.19 25.04 0.64
N ILE A 177 -15.34 24.90 -0.68
CA ILE A 177 -14.54 25.60 -1.68
C ILE A 177 -15.53 26.44 -2.48
N ALA A 178 -15.40 27.76 -2.42
CA ALA A 178 -16.28 28.67 -3.15
C ALA A 178 -16.08 28.55 -4.68
N ASP A 179 -17.09 28.95 -5.44
CA ASP A 179 -16.98 29.01 -6.91
C ASP A 179 -15.78 29.89 -7.31
N GLY A 180 -14.95 29.38 -8.23
CA GLY A 180 -13.73 30.07 -8.65
C GLY A 180 -12.52 29.86 -7.75
N ALA A 181 -12.69 29.31 -6.54
CA ALA A 181 -11.59 29.04 -5.62
C ALA A 181 -10.84 27.75 -5.97
N LEU A 182 -9.59 27.69 -5.50
CA LEU A 182 -8.66 26.60 -5.76
C LEU A 182 -8.40 25.82 -4.47
N CYS A 183 -8.33 24.49 -4.57
CA CYS A 183 -7.74 23.65 -3.53
C CYS A 183 -6.86 22.59 -4.20
N ALA A 184 -5.57 22.88 -4.30
CA ALA A 184 -4.63 22.07 -5.07
C ALA A 184 -3.54 21.41 -4.20
N SER A 185 -3.00 20.29 -4.68
CA SER A 185 -1.88 19.54 -4.09
C SER A 185 -2.11 19.12 -2.63
N SER A 186 -1.47 19.77 -1.67
CA SER A 186 -1.50 19.44 -0.24
C SER A 186 -2.65 20.09 0.53
N CYS A 187 -3.63 20.64 -0.19
CA CYS A 187 -4.85 21.17 0.39
C CYS A 187 -5.59 20.04 1.15
N PRO A 188 -5.54 20.01 2.48
CA PRO A 188 -5.67 18.79 3.28
C PRO A 188 -7.14 18.35 3.46
N PHE A 189 -8.06 19.11 2.88
CA PHE A 189 -9.49 19.03 3.16
C PHE A 189 -10.29 18.25 2.12
N HIS A 190 -9.66 17.74 1.06
CA HIS A 190 -10.35 16.91 0.05
C HIS A 190 -11.06 15.69 0.67
N THR A 191 -10.52 15.14 1.76
CA THR A 191 -11.12 13.99 2.47
C THR A 191 -12.19 14.37 3.51
N THR A 192 -12.33 15.65 3.84
CA THR A 192 -13.32 16.16 4.83
C THR A 192 -14.63 16.63 4.21
N MET A 193 -14.70 16.79 2.89
CA MET A 193 -15.92 17.17 2.15
C MET A 193 -17.00 16.08 2.09
N VAL A 194 -16.89 15.04 2.92
CA VAL A 194 -17.82 13.90 2.94
C VAL A 194 -19.05 14.18 3.83
N ASN A 195 -19.08 15.25 4.62
CA ASN A 195 -20.26 15.65 5.42
C ASN A 195 -21.10 16.77 4.77
N GLY A 196 -21.06 16.90 3.45
CA GLY A 196 -21.92 17.85 2.75
C GLY A 196 -21.45 18.20 1.34
N MET A 197 -21.21 17.17 0.51
CA MET A 197 -21.16 17.26 -0.95
C MET A 197 -20.17 18.27 -1.56
N ALA A 198 -18.92 17.86 -1.69
CA ALA A 198 -18.06 18.28 -2.80
C ALA A 198 -17.01 17.21 -3.10
N VAL A 199 -17.46 16.08 -3.64
CA VAL A 199 -16.62 15.26 -4.52
C VAL A 199 -17.08 15.54 -5.94
N LEU A 200 -16.52 16.57 -6.56
CA LEU A 200 -16.43 16.60 -8.02
C LEU A 200 -15.02 16.16 -8.39
N GLY A 201 -14.70 14.91 -8.04
CA GLY A 201 -13.78 14.16 -8.84
C GLY A 201 -14.42 13.99 -10.21
N TRP A 202 -13.69 14.35 -11.26
CA TRP A 202 -13.76 13.66 -12.53
C TRP A 202 -15.17 13.40 -13.06
N GLY A 203 -15.82 14.46 -13.54
CA GLY A 203 -16.94 14.38 -14.47
C GLY A 203 -18.30 14.02 -13.89
N VAL A 204 -19.21 14.99 -13.92
CA VAL A 204 -20.65 14.86 -14.22
C VAL A 204 -21.15 16.29 -14.45
N GLY A 205 -21.77 16.65 -15.57
CA GLY A 205 -22.99 16.02 -16.04
C GLY A 205 -24.11 16.50 -15.12
N GLY A 206 -24.65 17.69 -15.39
CA GLY A 206 -25.73 18.27 -14.61
C GLY A 206 -26.91 17.32 -14.52
N ILE A 207 -27.46 17.22 -13.31
CA ILE A 207 -28.82 16.74 -13.11
C ILE A 207 -29.64 17.95 -12.66
N GLU A 208 -30.30 18.59 -13.62
CA GLU A 208 -31.47 19.40 -13.35
C GLU A 208 -32.51 18.55 -12.58
N ALA A 209 -33.01 19.11 -11.48
CA ALA A 209 -34.20 18.62 -10.81
C ALA A 209 -35.44 19.25 -11.45
N GLU A 210 -36.24 18.44 -12.13
CA GLU A 210 -37.71 18.57 -12.13
C GLU A 210 -38.30 17.64 -11.08
#